data_AF-A0A1I7XTJ3-F1
#
_entry.id   AF-A0A1I7XTJ3-F1
#
_cell.length_a   1.000
_cell.length_b   1.000
_cell.length_c   1.000
_cell.angle_alpha   90.00
_cell.angle_beta   90.00
_cell.angle_gamma   90.00
#
_symmetry.space_group_name_H-M   'P 1'
#
loop_
_entity.id
_entity.type
_entity.pdbx_description
1 polymer ?
#
loop_
_entity_poly.entity_id
_entity_poly.type
_entity_poly.pdbx_seq_one_letter_code
_entity_poly.pdbx_strand_id
1 'polypeptide(L)'
;MENIEKRLEIFNDLKATGSFEKISLDLDNAKDVIRIMDTLVVRLEGGSAEDVEALKLEKIEDESLEDINKGNEELKNKPKEGEEDAISDGEVPETEAEKRKKMLLHKTSSIFLRNVPPSVTISELEAIRDSDLNAIINRDLTRRIRTTNGITAHKQVAQNDLRQAVKLVALLDKRVGLFTDEPAEEREKDIRMGVNLVGTSKNPLIKEVRDILMDIEEVSPEEEELLVHSVDFYNHGEYPNEDSMPNRCGMLHVRGQTPSASQWGADEDGTSLVSNKFITDFTNGFNQRLENSLIHRDSISEEEMERLGKKDGEKEVETFIQQNTVELAKDKWLCPLSGKKFKGPEFIRKHLMSKHDEKLSEVKHEATFYNNYLADAKRPVDAEPKITPVTSSRDGDDRREDRYESRGNYSERVRPPPPRYDGYGRAPQRDYVSHLIIASSRFEAEGRRDPRPQVTYRDLDAPEDIV
;
A
#
# COMPACT_ATOMS: atom_id res chain seq x y z
N MET A 1 -17.34 6.05 2.13
CA MET A 1 -18.73 5.59 1.93
C MET A 1 -19.06 5.68 0.44
N GLU A 2 -19.19 6.87 -0.14
CA GLU A 2 -19.60 7.03 -1.54
C GLU A 2 -18.76 6.23 -2.56
N ASN A 3 -17.42 6.24 -2.46
CA ASN A 3 -16.60 5.46 -3.39
C ASN A 3 -16.71 3.94 -3.20
N ILE A 4 -16.85 3.49 -1.94
CA ILE A 4 -16.99 2.06 -1.61
C ILE A 4 -18.35 1.56 -2.12
N GLU A 5 -19.40 2.37 -1.99
CA GLU A 5 -20.73 2.07 -2.54
C GLU A 5 -20.69 1.99 -4.07
N LYS A 6 -20.01 2.93 -4.74
CA LYS A 6 -19.79 2.88 -6.20
C LYS A 6 -19.03 1.62 -6.62
N ARG A 7 -17.95 1.27 -5.92
CA ARG A 7 -17.19 0.03 -6.18
C ARG A 7 -18.06 -1.20 -5.98
N LEU A 8 -18.91 -1.23 -4.96
CA LEU A 8 -19.85 -2.32 -4.70
C LEU A 8 -20.91 -2.46 -5.80
N GLU A 9 -21.46 -1.34 -6.28
CA GLU A 9 -22.42 -1.33 -7.39
C GLU A 9 -21.79 -1.94 -8.65
N ILE A 10 -20.59 -1.46 -9.02
CA ILE A 10 -19.84 -1.99 -10.17
C ILE A 10 -19.49 -3.47 -9.97
N PHE A 11 -19.10 -3.86 -8.75
CA PHE A 11 -18.81 -5.25 -8.43
C PHE A 11 -20.03 -6.16 -8.65
N ASN A 12 -21.21 -5.74 -8.16
CA ASN A 12 -22.45 -6.50 -8.35
C ASN A 12 -22.84 -6.61 -9.83
N ASP A 13 -22.63 -5.56 -10.61
CA ASP A 13 -22.83 -5.57 -12.05
C ASP A 13 -21.89 -6.58 -12.74
N LEU A 14 -20.60 -6.56 -12.39
CA LEU A 14 -19.62 -7.49 -12.93
C LEU A 14 -19.95 -8.94 -12.56
N LYS A 15 -20.39 -9.19 -11.32
CA LYS A 15 -20.88 -10.50 -10.87
C LYS A 15 -22.09 -10.95 -11.67
N ALA A 16 -23.07 -10.07 -11.91
CA ALA A 16 -24.25 -10.39 -12.70
C ALA A 16 -23.93 -10.72 -14.17
N THR A 17 -22.86 -10.14 -14.72
CA THR A 17 -22.39 -10.48 -16.08
C THR A 17 -21.61 -11.80 -16.17
N GLY A 18 -21.32 -12.47 -15.04
CA GLY A 18 -20.54 -13.70 -15.02
C GLY A 18 -19.07 -13.49 -15.37
N SER A 19 -18.55 -12.27 -15.20
CA SER A 19 -17.15 -11.92 -15.53
C SER A 19 -16.13 -12.66 -14.64
N PHE A 20 -16.61 -13.21 -13.53
CA PHE A 20 -15.84 -13.80 -12.45
C PHE A 20 -15.83 -15.34 -12.44
N GLU A 21 -16.82 -16.01 -13.05
CA GLU A 21 -17.01 -17.47 -13.01
C GLU A 21 -15.86 -18.30 -13.61
N LYS A 22 -14.92 -17.68 -14.33
CA LYS A 22 -13.84 -18.36 -15.05
C LYS A 22 -12.45 -17.95 -14.57
N ILE A 23 -12.35 -17.17 -13.50
CA ILE A 23 -11.11 -16.51 -13.13
C ILE A 23 -10.63 -17.02 -11.78
N SER A 24 -9.41 -17.54 -11.79
CA SER A 24 -8.69 -17.91 -10.58
C SER A 24 -7.55 -16.91 -10.34
N LEU A 25 -7.33 -16.51 -9.09
CA LEU A 25 -6.28 -15.56 -8.68
C LEU A 25 -4.87 -16.20 -8.68
N ASP A 26 -4.48 -16.74 -9.83
CA ASP A 26 -3.18 -17.35 -10.07
C ASP A 26 -2.40 -16.55 -11.12
N LEU A 27 -1.08 -16.70 -11.12
CA LEU A 27 -0.22 -16.08 -12.13
C LEU A 27 -0.63 -16.44 -13.56
N ASP A 28 -1.10 -17.66 -13.81
CA ASP A 28 -1.45 -18.13 -15.15
C ASP A 28 -2.62 -17.34 -15.77
N ASN A 29 -3.50 -16.79 -14.93
CA ASN A 29 -4.64 -15.98 -15.33
C ASN A 29 -4.36 -14.47 -15.24
N ALA A 30 -3.11 -14.03 -15.10
CA ALA A 30 -2.76 -12.62 -14.92
C ALA A 30 -3.36 -11.70 -16.01
N LYS A 31 -3.50 -12.19 -17.26
CA LYS A 31 -4.13 -11.43 -18.35
C LYS A 31 -5.59 -11.10 -18.06
N ASP A 32 -6.34 -12.08 -17.56
CA ASP A 32 -7.77 -11.92 -17.28
C ASP A 32 -7.98 -11.08 -16.02
N VAL A 33 -7.10 -11.23 -15.01
CA VAL A 33 -7.07 -10.38 -13.82
C VAL A 33 -6.84 -8.91 -14.21
N ILE A 34 -5.86 -8.61 -15.07
CA ILE A 34 -5.60 -7.25 -15.56
C ILE A 34 -6.82 -6.69 -16.30
N ARG A 35 -7.50 -7.50 -17.11
CA ARG A 35 -8.72 -7.08 -17.83
C ARG A 35 -9.87 -6.72 -16.91
N ILE A 36 -10.07 -7.46 -15.81
CA ILE A 36 -11.06 -7.08 -14.80
C ILE A 36 -10.66 -5.76 -14.16
N MET A 37 -9.40 -5.62 -13.75
CA MET A 37 -8.91 -4.38 -13.12
C MET A 37 -9.12 -3.17 -14.03
N ASP A 38 -8.84 -3.30 -15.34
CA ASP A 38 -9.08 -2.23 -16.32
C ASP A 38 -10.56 -1.96 -16.53
N THR A 39 -11.39 -3.01 -16.60
CA THR A 39 -12.85 -2.87 -16.70
C THR A 39 -13.42 -2.13 -15.49
N LEU A 40 -12.95 -2.46 -14.29
CA LEU A 40 -13.31 -1.78 -13.04
C LEU A 40 -12.94 -0.29 -13.12
N VAL A 41 -11.71 0.03 -13.54
CA VAL A 41 -11.25 1.43 -13.66
C VAL A 41 -12.08 2.20 -14.69
N VAL A 42 -12.35 1.62 -15.85
CA VAL A 42 -13.19 2.25 -16.88
C VAL A 42 -14.59 2.54 -16.35
N ARG A 43 -15.20 1.61 -15.60
CA ARG A 43 -16.50 1.83 -14.98
C ARG A 43 -16.46 2.89 -13.87
N LEU A 44 -15.39 2.94 -13.07
CA LEU A 44 -15.19 3.96 -12.04
C LEU A 44 -15.03 5.37 -12.62
N GLU A 45 -14.41 5.49 -13.80
CA GLU A 45 -14.29 6.76 -14.54
C GLU A 45 -15.57 7.12 -15.34
N GLY A 46 -16.63 6.31 -15.24
CA GLY A 46 -17.91 6.56 -15.92
C GLY A 46 -17.94 6.14 -17.40
N GLY A 47 -17.07 5.22 -17.80
CA GLY A 47 -17.03 4.68 -19.16
C GLY A 47 -18.29 3.88 -19.54
N SER A 48 -18.61 3.91 -20.84
CA SER A 48 -19.76 3.23 -21.41
C SER A 48 -19.51 1.73 -21.63
N ALA A 49 -20.56 0.98 -21.95
CA ALA A 49 -20.42 -0.44 -22.34
C ALA A 49 -19.57 -0.62 -23.62
N GLU A 50 -19.55 0.37 -24.51
CA GLU A 50 -18.71 0.37 -25.71
C GLU A 50 -17.22 0.49 -25.34
N ASP A 51 -16.89 1.29 -24.32
CA ASP A 51 -15.52 1.45 -23.85
C ASP A 51 -15.00 0.15 -23.22
N VAL A 52 -15.84 -0.56 -22.46
CA VAL A 52 -15.50 -1.88 -21.90
C VAL A 52 -15.27 -2.92 -22.99
N GLU A 53 -16.06 -2.89 -24.08
CA GLU A 53 -15.84 -3.82 -25.20
C GLU A 53 -14.55 -3.50 -25.95
N ALA A 54 -14.21 -2.21 -26.10
CA ALA A 54 -12.96 -1.79 -26.71
C ALA A 54 -11.72 -2.29 -25.94
N LEU A 55 -11.79 -2.39 -24.61
CA LEU A 55 -10.69 -2.94 -23.77
C LEU A 55 -10.34 -4.39 -24.13
N LYS A 56 -11.31 -5.21 -24.55
CA LYS A 56 -11.04 -6.62 -24.87
C LYS A 56 -10.11 -6.79 -26.08
N LEU A 57 -10.16 -5.83 -27.00
CA LEU A 57 -9.35 -5.80 -28.22
C LEU A 57 -8.00 -5.11 -28.01
N GLU A 58 -7.80 -4.44 -26.88
CA GLU A 58 -6.55 -3.74 -26.60
C GLU A 58 -5.46 -4.72 -26.18
N LYS A 59 -4.24 -4.47 -26.68
CA LYS A 59 -3.05 -5.19 -26.26
C LYS A 59 -2.65 -4.76 -24.84
N ILE A 60 -2.52 -5.75 -23.95
CA ILE A 60 -2.02 -5.55 -22.60
C ILE A 60 -0.50 -5.52 -22.65
N GLU A 61 0.08 -4.39 -22.29
CA GLU A 61 1.54 -4.19 -22.18
C GLU A 61 1.91 -4.14 -20.69
N ASP A 62 2.16 -5.30 -20.09
CA ASP A 62 2.56 -5.44 -18.68
C ASP A 62 3.69 -6.46 -18.53
N GLU A 63 4.75 -6.08 -17.79
CA GLU A 63 5.95 -6.90 -17.57
C GLU A 63 5.64 -8.23 -16.86
N SER A 64 4.55 -8.31 -16.06
CA SER A 64 4.16 -9.56 -15.39
C SER A 64 3.81 -10.69 -16.37
N LEU A 65 3.40 -10.34 -17.59
CA LEU A 65 3.10 -11.31 -18.65
C LEU A 65 4.36 -11.92 -19.28
N GLU A 66 5.51 -11.26 -19.14
CA GLU A 66 6.78 -11.77 -19.65
C GLU A 66 7.29 -12.99 -18.87
N ASP A 67 7.01 -13.04 -17.56
CA ASP A 67 7.42 -14.14 -16.69
C ASP A 67 6.66 -15.44 -17.03
N ILE A 68 5.39 -15.32 -17.44
CA ILE A 68 4.58 -16.45 -17.93
C ILE A 68 5.16 -16.99 -19.24
N ASN A 69 5.60 -16.10 -20.13
CA ASN A 69 6.20 -16.49 -21.41
C ASN A 69 7.56 -17.18 -21.22
N LYS A 70 8.39 -16.72 -20.28
CA LYS A 70 9.69 -17.34 -19.95
C LYS A 70 9.54 -18.71 -19.28
N GLY A 71 8.60 -18.87 -18.35
CA GLY A 71 8.32 -20.16 -17.70
C GLY A 71 7.81 -21.23 -18.68
N ASN A 72 7.03 -20.84 -19.70
CA ASN A 72 6.58 -21.73 -20.75
C ASN A 72 7.69 -22.16 -21.74
N GLU A 73 8.76 -21.37 -21.89
CA GLU A 73 9.92 -21.76 -22.70
C GLU A 73 10.80 -22.81 -21.99
N GLU A 74 10.94 -22.75 -20.65
CA GLU A 74 11.69 -23.75 -19.88
C GLU A 74 11.01 -25.14 -19.87
N LEU A 75 9.68 -25.19 -19.97
CA LEU A 75 8.88 -26.42 -20.03
C LEU A 75 8.83 -27.06 -21.44
N LYS A 76 9.25 -26.36 -22.50
CA LYS A 76 9.14 -26.81 -23.90
C LYS A 76 10.31 -27.66 -24.43
N ASN A 77 11.27 -28.06 -23.59
CA ASN A 77 12.33 -29.01 -23.99
C ASN A 77 11.88 -30.48 -23.95
N LYS A 78 10.86 -30.83 -24.75
CA LYS A 78 10.64 -32.17 -25.32
C LYS A 78 10.08 -32.02 -26.73
N PRO A 79 10.63 -32.71 -27.75
CA PRO A 79 10.23 -32.48 -29.13
C PRO A 79 8.92 -33.22 -29.42
N LYS A 80 7.86 -32.49 -29.79
CA LYS A 80 6.84 -33.01 -30.72
C LYS A 80 6.31 -31.91 -31.64
N GLU A 81 6.14 -32.36 -32.86
CA GLU A 81 5.86 -31.66 -34.11
C GLU A 81 4.45 -31.06 -34.15
N GLY A 82 4.34 -29.91 -34.82
CA GLY A 82 3.19 -29.54 -35.65
C GLY A 82 1.96 -29.01 -34.94
N GLU A 83 1.90 -27.70 -34.74
CA GLU A 83 0.85 -26.83 -35.28
C GLU A 83 1.33 -25.38 -35.14
N GLU A 84 1.77 -24.81 -36.26
CA GLU A 84 2.04 -23.38 -36.37
C GLU A 84 0.68 -22.67 -36.50
N ASP A 85 0.19 -22.10 -35.41
CA ASP A 85 -0.88 -21.10 -35.49
C ASP A 85 -0.27 -19.83 -36.10
N ALA A 86 -0.41 -19.73 -37.41
CA ALA A 86 -0.13 -18.53 -38.18
C ALA A 86 -1.06 -17.40 -37.69
N ILE A 87 -0.51 -16.51 -36.85
CA ILE A 87 -1.12 -15.21 -36.61
C ILE A 87 -0.99 -14.42 -37.92
N SER A 88 -2.10 -14.34 -38.66
CA SER A 88 -2.19 -13.54 -39.86
C SER A 88 -2.09 -12.05 -39.49
N ASP A 89 -1.02 -11.40 -39.95
CA ASP A 89 -0.99 -9.96 -40.17
C ASP A 89 -2.14 -9.59 -41.12
N GLY A 90 -3.24 -9.14 -40.53
CA GLY A 90 -4.37 -8.56 -41.24
C GLY A 90 -4.53 -7.11 -40.81
N GLU A 91 -3.82 -6.21 -41.48
CA GLU A 91 -4.21 -4.79 -41.52
C GLU A 91 -5.63 -4.71 -42.09
N VAL A 92 -6.60 -4.39 -41.23
CA VAL A 92 -7.96 -4.04 -41.66
C VAL A 92 -7.95 -2.58 -42.12
N PRO A 93 -8.43 -2.25 -43.33
CA PRO A 93 -8.42 -0.88 -43.82
C PRO A 93 -9.45 -0.03 -43.06
N GLU A 94 -8.98 0.98 -42.35
CA GLU A 94 -9.82 1.94 -41.63
C GLU A 94 -10.63 2.81 -42.61
N THR A 95 -11.97 2.77 -42.51
CA THR A 95 -12.84 3.74 -43.19
C THR A 95 -12.95 5.04 -42.39
N GLU A 96 -12.93 6.17 -43.08
CA GLU A 96 -12.78 7.55 -42.54
C GLU A 96 -13.86 8.07 -41.57
N ALA A 97 -14.80 7.23 -41.09
CA ALA A 97 -15.90 7.64 -40.21
C ALA A 97 -15.68 7.36 -38.71
N GLU A 98 -14.63 6.62 -38.30
CA GLU A 98 -14.44 6.17 -36.90
C GLU A 98 -13.30 6.87 -36.12
N LYS A 99 -12.84 8.04 -36.56
CA LYS A 99 -11.82 8.83 -35.83
C LYS A 99 -12.38 9.59 -34.62
N ARG A 100 -13.30 9.01 -33.85
CA ARG A 100 -13.37 9.38 -32.42
C ARG A 100 -12.20 8.66 -31.77
N LYS A 101 -11.13 9.40 -31.43
CA LYS A 101 -10.04 8.87 -30.59
C LYS A 101 -10.68 8.20 -29.38
N LYS A 102 -10.70 6.86 -29.35
CA LYS A 102 -11.22 6.10 -28.20
C LYS A 102 -10.40 6.53 -27.00
N MET A 103 -11.06 7.10 -25.98
CA MET A 103 -10.38 7.52 -24.77
C MET A 103 -10.09 6.26 -23.95
N LEU A 104 -8.81 5.95 -23.75
CA LEU A 104 -8.38 4.84 -22.91
C LEU A 104 -8.49 5.28 -21.45
N LEU A 105 -9.69 5.18 -20.87
CA LEU A 105 -10.01 5.68 -19.52
C LEU A 105 -9.18 5.01 -18.41
N HIS A 106 -8.66 3.81 -18.65
CA HIS A 106 -7.74 3.09 -17.75
C HIS A 106 -6.30 3.60 -17.80
N LYS A 107 -5.93 4.46 -18.75
CA LYS A 107 -4.58 5.04 -18.86
C LYS A 107 -4.59 6.51 -18.46
N THR A 108 -3.91 6.82 -17.36
CA THR A 108 -3.82 8.18 -16.82
C THR A 108 -2.36 8.61 -16.65
N SER A 109 -1.96 9.72 -17.27
CA SER A 109 -0.66 10.34 -16.99
C SER A 109 -0.75 11.23 -15.76
N SER A 110 0.23 11.16 -14.86
CA SER A 110 0.20 11.90 -13.59
C SER A 110 1.55 12.54 -13.25
N ILE A 111 1.52 13.48 -12.31
CA ILE A 111 2.71 14.10 -11.72
C ILE A 111 2.92 13.63 -10.28
N PHE A 112 4.17 13.54 -9.87
CA PHE A 112 4.59 13.17 -8.53
C PHE A 112 5.33 14.33 -7.86
N LEU A 113 4.83 14.76 -6.70
CA LEU A 113 5.47 15.76 -5.86
C LEU A 113 6.19 15.06 -4.71
N ARG A 114 7.52 15.21 -4.63
CA ARG A 114 8.32 14.49 -3.61
C ARG A 114 8.12 15.05 -2.20
N ASN A 115 8.15 16.38 -2.07
CA ASN A 115 8.13 17.05 -0.78
C ASN A 115 7.02 18.12 -0.79
N VAL A 116 5.93 17.83 -0.12
CA VAL A 116 4.84 18.78 0.12
C VAL A 116 4.81 19.10 1.62
N PRO A 117 4.95 20.37 2.03
CA PRO A 117 4.86 20.74 3.44
C PRO A 117 3.47 20.41 4.02
N PRO A 118 3.36 19.97 5.29
CA PRO A 118 2.09 19.61 5.91
C PRO A 118 1.13 20.81 6.10
N SER A 119 1.64 22.04 5.98
CA SER A 119 0.83 23.25 6.03
C SER A 119 0.08 23.56 4.74
N VAL A 120 0.46 22.91 3.62
CA VAL A 120 -0.17 23.14 2.31
C VAL A 120 -1.44 22.30 2.21
N THR A 121 -2.53 22.94 1.82
CA THR A 121 -3.84 22.28 1.67
C THR A 121 -4.03 21.70 0.28
N ILE A 122 -4.93 20.72 0.15
CA ILE A 122 -5.28 20.12 -1.16
C ILE A 122 -5.85 21.18 -2.10
N SER A 123 -6.73 22.07 -1.61
CA SER A 123 -7.31 23.14 -2.41
C SER A 123 -6.28 24.13 -2.93
N GLU A 124 -5.22 24.39 -2.16
CA GLU A 124 -4.09 25.18 -2.64
C GLU A 124 -3.36 24.44 -3.76
N LEU A 125 -3.08 23.14 -3.61
CA LEU A 125 -2.45 22.34 -4.66
C LEU A 125 -3.25 22.31 -5.96
N GLU A 126 -4.57 22.20 -5.88
CA GLU A 126 -5.47 22.23 -7.05
C GLU A 126 -5.52 23.60 -7.73
N ALA A 127 -5.32 24.68 -6.95
CA ALA A 127 -5.33 26.05 -7.45
C ALA A 127 -3.96 26.53 -7.99
N ILE A 128 -2.87 25.80 -7.70
CA ILE A 128 -1.52 26.19 -8.11
C ILE A 128 -1.43 26.17 -9.64
N ARG A 129 -1.19 27.36 -10.21
CA ARG A 129 -0.83 27.53 -11.61
C ARG A 129 0.68 27.71 -11.82
N ASP A 130 1.38 28.34 -10.87
CA ASP A 130 2.74 28.86 -11.11
C ASP A 130 3.71 28.74 -9.90
N SER A 131 3.53 27.76 -8.99
CA SER A 131 4.51 27.56 -7.89
C SER A 131 5.60 26.58 -8.30
N ASP A 132 6.85 26.86 -7.90
CA ASP A 132 8.02 25.98 -8.07
C ASP A 132 7.91 24.72 -7.19
N LEU A 133 6.92 23.89 -7.50
CA LEU A 133 6.84 22.53 -7.01
C LEU A 133 7.78 21.70 -7.89
N ASN A 134 8.78 21.05 -7.29
CA ASN A 134 9.68 20.13 -7.98
C ASN A 134 8.94 18.87 -8.44
N ALA A 135 8.03 19.04 -9.41
CA ALA A 135 7.16 18.02 -9.95
C ALA A 135 7.93 17.12 -10.89
N ILE A 136 7.71 15.82 -10.74
CA ILE A 136 8.32 14.77 -11.55
C ILE A 136 7.20 14.09 -12.30
N ILE A 137 7.38 13.81 -13.60
CA ILE A 137 6.41 13.00 -14.35
C ILE A 137 6.42 11.60 -13.74
N ASN A 138 5.25 11.15 -13.28
CA ASN A 138 5.09 9.81 -12.76
C ASN A 138 5.15 8.81 -13.92
N ARG A 139 5.85 7.70 -13.72
CA ARG A 139 5.91 6.62 -14.71
C ARG A 139 4.78 5.64 -14.45
N ASP A 140 4.24 5.08 -15.51
CA ASP A 140 3.21 4.04 -15.40
C ASP A 140 3.76 2.80 -14.69
N LEU A 141 2.85 2.07 -14.04
CA LEU A 141 3.19 0.81 -13.39
C LEU A 141 3.57 -0.21 -14.48
N THR A 142 4.82 -0.66 -14.46
CA THR A 142 5.31 -1.63 -15.44
C THR A 142 4.86 -3.06 -15.13
N ARG A 143 4.70 -3.37 -13.83
CA ARG A 143 4.30 -4.68 -13.32
C ARG A 143 3.17 -4.56 -12.32
N ARG A 144 1.93 -4.78 -12.79
CA ARG A 144 0.72 -4.71 -11.95
C ARG A 144 0.46 -5.99 -11.18
N ILE A 145 0.75 -7.15 -11.77
CA ILE A 145 0.59 -8.46 -11.12
C ILE A 145 1.90 -8.93 -10.49
N ARG A 146 1.85 -9.22 -9.19
CA ARG A 146 2.99 -9.74 -8.42
C ARG A 146 2.64 -11.09 -7.82
N THR A 147 3.60 -11.99 -7.81
CA THR A 147 3.40 -13.34 -7.31
C THR A 147 3.77 -13.44 -5.85
N THR A 148 2.98 -14.18 -5.09
CA THR A 148 3.35 -14.64 -3.75
C THR A 148 3.91 -16.05 -3.79
N ASN A 149 4.18 -16.61 -2.61
CA ASN A 149 4.70 -17.95 -2.49
C ASN A 149 3.66 -18.97 -2.97
N GLY A 150 4.00 -19.86 -3.90
CA GLY A 150 3.06 -20.83 -4.49
C GLY A 150 2.47 -21.85 -3.51
N ILE A 151 2.97 -21.93 -2.28
CA ILE A 151 2.32 -22.72 -1.21
C ILE A 151 0.89 -22.24 -0.94
N THR A 152 0.54 -20.99 -1.26
CA THR A 152 -0.83 -20.48 -1.15
C THR A 152 -1.85 -21.26 -1.98
N ALA A 153 -1.41 -21.90 -3.07
CA ALA A 153 -2.27 -22.79 -3.88
C ALA A 153 -2.52 -24.16 -3.23
N HIS A 154 -1.84 -24.50 -2.13
CA HIS A 154 -2.06 -25.76 -1.43
C HIS A 154 -3.45 -25.80 -0.78
N LYS A 155 -4.20 -26.90 -0.96
CA LYS A 155 -5.60 -27.06 -0.52
C LYS A 155 -5.86 -26.59 0.92
N GLN A 156 -5.02 -27.00 1.88
CA GLN A 156 -5.19 -26.60 3.29
C GLN A 156 -4.95 -25.10 3.53
N VAL A 157 -4.03 -24.49 2.78
CA VAL A 157 -3.69 -23.08 2.91
C VAL A 157 -4.81 -22.25 2.29
N ALA A 158 -5.23 -22.57 1.06
CA ALA A 158 -6.36 -21.93 0.39
C ALA A 158 -7.66 -21.97 1.23
N GLN A 159 -7.94 -23.10 1.91
CA GLN A 159 -9.09 -23.21 2.82
C GLN A 159 -8.97 -22.30 4.05
N ASN A 160 -7.78 -22.12 4.62
CA ASN A 160 -7.57 -21.17 5.70
C ASN A 160 -7.72 -19.73 5.18
N ASP A 161 -7.13 -19.45 4.04
CA ASP A 161 -7.11 -18.13 3.41
C ASP A 161 -8.53 -17.66 3.11
N LEU A 162 -9.39 -18.54 2.57
CA LEU A 162 -10.82 -18.27 2.38
C LEU A 162 -11.52 -17.92 3.70
N ARG A 163 -11.26 -18.65 4.79
CA ARG A 163 -11.84 -18.33 6.11
C ARG A 163 -11.40 -16.97 6.62
N GLN A 164 -10.14 -16.60 6.40
CA GLN A 164 -9.62 -15.28 6.80
C GLN A 164 -10.15 -14.16 5.91
N ALA A 165 -10.30 -14.39 4.60
CA ALA A 165 -10.89 -13.43 3.68
C ALA A 165 -12.33 -13.10 4.09
N VAL A 166 -13.16 -14.11 4.36
CA VAL A 166 -14.53 -13.92 4.85
C VAL A 166 -14.58 -13.16 6.18
N LYS A 167 -13.68 -13.49 7.12
CA LYS A 167 -13.56 -12.78 8.40
C LYS A 167 -13.19 -11.31 8.18
N LEU A 168 -12.26 -11.04 7.27
CA LEU A 168 -11.80 -9.69 6.94
C LEU A 168 -12.92 -8.88 6.28
N VAL A 169 -13.62 -9.43 5.29
CA VAL A 169 -14.74 -8.76 4.60
C VAL A 169 -15.86 -8.44 5.58
N ALA A 170 -16.27 -9.39 6.43
CA ALA A 170 -17.27 -9.15 7.46
C ALA A 170 -16.88 -7.99 8.42
N LEU A 171 -15.59 -7.89 8.74
CA LEU A 171 -15.05 -6.84 9.58
C LEU A 171 -15.02 -5.48 8.86
N LEU A 172 -14.58 -5.44 7.62
CA LEU A 172 -14.52 -4.22 6.81
C LEU A 172 -15.93 -3.70 6.52
N ASP A 173 -16.87 -4.58 6.17
CA ASP A 173 -18.28 -4.24 6.00
C ASP A 173 -18.84 -3.59 7.26
N LYS A 174 -18.64 -4.21 8.43
CA LYS A 174 -19.12 -3.64 9.71
C LYS A 174 -18.41 -2.33 10.07
N ARG A 175 -17.12 -2.19 9.77
CA ARG A 175 -16.34 -0.96 10.03
C ARG A 175 -16.90 0.21 9.21
N VAL A 176 -17.10 -0.01 7.91
CA VAL A 176 -17.68 0.99 7.00
C VAL A 176 -19.17 1.23 7.31
N GLY A 177 -19.87 0.23 7.83
CA GLY A 177 -21.32 0.27 8.04
C GLY A 177 -22.10 -0.26 6.83
N LEU A 178 -21.47 -1.08 6.00
CA LEU A 178 -22.10 -1.75 4.88
C LEU A 178 -22.96 -2.92 5.39
N PHE A 179 -24.12 -3.14 4.77
CA PHE A 179 -25.08 -4.19 5.14
C PHE A 179 -25.58 -4.14 6.61
N THR A 180 -25.45 -3.00 7.30
CA THR A 180 -25.95 -2.81 8.68
C THR A 180 -26.56 -1.42 8.85
N ASP A 181 -27.59 -1.32 9.69
CA ASP A 181 -28.27 -0.07 10.05
C ASP A 181 -27.79 0.48 11.41
N GLU A 182 -26.81 -0.18 12.02
CA GLU A 182 -26.28 0.15 13.35
C GLU A 182 -25.44 1.44 13.31
N PRO A 183 -25.53 2.31 14.34
CA PRO A 183 -24.70 3.51 14.45
C PRO A 183 -23.22 3.14 14.69
N ALA A 184 -22.31 4.03 14.27
CA ALA A 184 -20.87 3.76 14.27
C ALA A 184 -20.30 3.32 15.64
N GLU A 185 -20.80 3.91 16.72
CA GLU A 185 -20.37 3.58 18.08
C GLU A 185 -20.72 2.15 18.51
N GLU A 186 -21.88 1.64 18.10
CA GLU A 186 -22.29 0.26 18.40
C GLU A 186 -21.47 -0.73 17.56
N ARG A 187 -21.22 -0.40 16.29
CA ARG A 187 -20.38 -1.22 15.42
C ARG A 187 -18.96 -1.36 15.96
N GLU A 188 -18.37 -0.26 16.44
CA GLU A 188 -17.03 -0.28 17.01
C GLU A 188 -16.96 -1.05 18.33
N LYS A 189 -18.01 -0.96 19.17
CA LYS A 189 -18.13 -1.79 20.37
C LYS A 189 -18.19 -3.27 20.02
N ASP A 190 -18.98 -3.66 19.03
CA ASP A 190 -19.09 -5.07 18.62
C ASP A 190 -17.79 -5.63 18.05
N ILE A 191 -17.06 -4.82 17.28
CA ILE A 191 -15.72 -5.16 16.79
C ILE A 191 -14.77 -5.36 17.97
N ARG A 192 -14.79 -4.45 18.96
CA ARG A 192 -13.96 -4.53 20.17
C ARG A 192 -14.31 -5.73 21.05
N MET A 193 -15.59 -6.04 21.18
CA MET A 193 -16.09 -7.15 22.00
C MET A 193 -15.93 -8.52 21.32
N GLY A 194 -15.45 -8.56 20.07
CA GLY A 194 -15.19 -9.80 19.35
C GLY A 194 -16.47 -10.59 19.07
N VAL A 195 -17.58 -9.90 18.81
CA VAL A 195 -18.84 -10.54 18.39
C VAL A 195 -18.58 -11.35 17.12
N ASN A 196 -19.31 -12.46 16.91
CA ASN A 196 -19.17 -13.26 15.70
C ASN A 196 -19.63 -12.48 14.46
N LEU A 197 -18.71 -11.73 13.86
CA LEU A 197 -18.94 -10.84 12.71
C LEU A 197 -19.44 -11.61 11.48
N VAL A 198 -18.88 -12.81 11.25
CA VAL A 198 -19.24 -13.65 10.11
C VAL A 198 -20.68 -14.17 10.25
N GLY A 199 -21.05 -14.65 11.43
CA GLY A 199 -22.39 -15.20 11.68
C GLY A 199 -23.51 -14.16 11.70
N THR A 200 -23.20 -12.89 11.96
CA THR A 200 -24.15 -11.77 12.01
C THR A 200 -24.22 -10.97 10.71
N SER A 201 -23.33 -11.25 9.75
CA SER A 201 -23.27 -10.52 8.48
C SER A 201 -24.54 -10.73 7.65
N LYS A 202 -25.05 -9.65 7.08
CA LYS A 202 -26.18 -9.68 6.13
C LYS A 202 -25.70 -9.78 4.66
N ASN A 203 -24.39 -9.73 4.41
CA ASN A 203 -23.81 -9.79 3.06
C ASN A 203 -24.20 -11.11 2.38
N PRO A 204 -24.78 -11.07 1.16
CA PRO A 204 -25.19 -12.28 0.43
C PRO A 204 -24.01 -13.21 0.08
N LEU A 205 -22.83 -12.65 -0.22
CA LEU A 205 -21.66 -13.45 -0.61
C LEU A 205 -21.13 -14.29 0.56
N ILE A 206 -21.06 -13.69 1.75
CA ILE A 206 -20.69 -14.42 2.98
C ILE A 206 -21.66 -15.57 3.27
N LYS A 207 -22.93 -15.47 2.88
CA LYS A 207 -23.90 -16.57 3.01
C LYS A 207 -23.59 -17.69 2.02
N GLU A 208 -23.36 -17.37 0.75
CA GLU A 208 -22.97 -18.33 -0.29
C GLU A 208 -21.68 -19.07 0.11
N VAL A 209 -20.65 -18.33 0.54
CA VAL A 209 -19.36 -18.91 0.97
C VAL A 209 -19.48 -19.70 2.27
N ARG A 210 -20.37 -19.31 3.19
CA ARG A 210 -20.63 -20.07 4.42
C ARG A 210 -21.19 -21.45 4.12
N ASP A 211 -22.12 -21.54 3.17
CA ASP A 211 -22.71 -22.83 2.78
C ASP A 211 -21.62 -23.74 2.19
N ILE A 212 -20.74 -23.19 1.36
CA ILE A 212 -19.56 -23.89 0.85
C ILE A 212 -18.64 -24.34 2.00
N LEU A 213 -18.26 -23.41 2.91
CA LEU A 213 -17.37 -23.68 4.06
C LEU A 213 -17.92 -24.73 5.04
N MET A 214 -19.25 -24.94 5.10
CA MET A 214 -19.87 -25.96 5.94
C MET A 214 -19.82 -27.37 5.29
N ASP A 215 -19.58 -27.48 3.98
CA ASP A 215 -19.66 -28.73 3.20
C ASP A 215 -18.31 -29.28 2.66
N ILE A 216 -17.15 -28.66 2.94
CA ILE A 216 -15.90 -28.99 2.20
C ILE A 216 -15.17 -30.26 2.68
N GLU A 217 -15.40 -31.39 2.00
CA GLU A 217 -14.35 -32.38 1.64
C GLU A 217 -13.74 -32.12 0.25
N GLU A 218 -14.46 -31.46 -0.66
CA GLU A 218 -13.92 -30.93 -1.93
C GLU A 218 -14.68 -29.65 -2.27
N VAL A 219 -13.99 -28.60 -2.78
CA VAL A 219 -14.52 -27.61 -3.75
C VAL A 219 -13.46 -26.53 -4.07
N SER A 220 -13.55 -26.14 -5.34
CA SER A 220 -12.91 -25.10 -6.14
C SER A 220 -12.84 -23.69 -5.50
N PRO A 221 -11.78 -22.90 -5.79
CA PRO A 221 -11.62 -21.54 -5.26
C PRO A 221 -12.40 -20.52 -6.06
N GLU A 222 -13.27 -19.75 -5.41
CA GLU A 222 -13.72 -18.44 -5.89
C GLU A 222 -13.40 -17.43 -4.77
N GLU A 223 -12.40 -16.57 -5.03
CA GLU A 223 -11.84 -15.57 -4.11
C GLU A 223 -12.04 -14.19 -4.72
N GLU A 224 -13.09 -13.44 -4.36
CA GLU A 224 -13.39 -12.19 -5.10
C GLU A 224 -13.89 -10.99 -4.29
N GLU A 225 -13.77 -10.98 -2.98
CA GLU A 225 -14.45 -9.95 -2.17
C GLU A 225 -13.61 -8.70 -1.82
N LEU A 226 -12.41 -8.52 -2.40
CA LEU A 226 -11.45 -7.51 -1.91
C LEU A 226 -11.27 -6.28 -2.81
N LEU A 227 -11.87 -6.28 -4.00
CA LEU A 227 -11.85 -5.13 -4.92
C LEU A 227 -12.64 -3.92 -4.38
N VAL A 228 -13.69 -4.17 -3.59
CA VAL A 228 -14.57 -3.13 -3.05
C VAL A 228 -13.88 -2.28 -1.99
N HIS A 229 -13.06 -2.90 -1.14
CA HIS A 229 -12.39 -2.25 -0.01
C HIS A 229 -10.95 -1.80 -0.32
N SER A 230 -10.46 -1.92 -1.57
CA SER A 230 -9.07 -1.61 -1.94
C SER A 230 -8.02 -2.38 -1.13
N VAL A 231 -8.28 -3.67 -0.87
CA VAL A 231 -7.39 -4.52 -0.07
C VAL A 231 -6.68 -5.55 -0.95
N ASP A 232 -5.37 -5.64 -0.78
CA ASP A 232 -4.52 -6.65 -1.39
C ASP A 232 -4.26 -7.78 -0.38
N PHE A 233 -5.02 -8.87 -0.51
CA PHE A 233 -5.04 -9.99 0.43
C PHE A 233 -3.66 -10.57 0.70
N TYR A 234 -2.99 -10.99 -0.38
CA TYR A 234 -1.76 -11.75 -0.29
C TYR A 234 -0.56 -10.86 0.08
N ASN A 235 -0.68 -9.54 -0.15
CA ASN A 235 0.28 -8.55 0.35
C ASN A 235 0.03 -8.16 1.82
N HIS A 236 -1.19 -8.37 2.32
CA HIS A 236 -1.66 -7.84 3.61
C HIS A 236 -1.67 -6.30 3.65
N GLY A 237 -1.94 -5.67 2.50
CA GLY A 237 -1.89 -4.23 2.33
C GLY A 237 -3.26 -3.64 2.04
N GLU A 238 -3.56 -2.49 2.63
CA GLU A 238 -4.71 -1.66 2.27
C GLU A 238 -4.21 -0.48 1.43
N TYR A 239 -4.98 -0.06 0.42
CA TYR A 239 -4.72 1.16 -0.35
C TYR A 239 -5.85 2.19 -0.09
N PRO A 240 -5.87 2.91 1.05
CA PRO A 240 -7.01 3.73 1.44
C PRO A 240 -7.33 4.89 0.48
N ASN A 241 -6.31 5.42 -0.19
CA ASN A 241 -6.42 6.57 -1.08
C ASN A 241 -6.42 6.17 -2.57
N GLU A 242 -6.66 4.89 -2.89
CA GLU A 242 -6.56 4.37 -4.26
C GLU A 242 -7.49 5.12 -5.23
N ASP A 243 -8.69 5.49 -4.80
CA ASP A 243 -9.63 6.24 -5.64
C ASP A 243 -9.17 7.66 -6.00
N SER A 244 -8.28 8.26 -5.19
CA SER A 244 -7.72 9.60 -5.45
C SER A 244 -6.36 9.53 -6.14
N MET A 245 -5.79 8.33 -6.24
CA MET A 245 -4.53 8.11 -6.93
C MET A 245 -4.77 7.94 -8.43
N PRO A 246 -3.78 8.23 -9.29
CA PRO A 246 -3.90 8.09 -10.75
C PRO A 246 -4.37 6.69 -11.17
N ASN A 247 -3.84 5.65 -10.54
CA ASN A 247 -4.23 4.27 -10.81
C ASN A 247 -5.25 3.80 -9.76
N ARG A 248 -6.54 3.82 -10.08
CA ARG A 248 -7.63 3.43 -9.14
C ARG A 248 -7.75 1.93 -8.86
N CYS A 249 -7.08 1.10 -9.65
CA CYS A 249 -6.86 -0.32 -9.38
C CYS A 249 -5.46 -0.68 -9.87
N GLY A 250 -4.46 -0.39 -9.04
CA GLY A 250 -3.08 -0.30 -9.49
C GLY A 250 -2.39 -1.65 -9.59
N MET A 251 -2.23 -2.32 -8.45
CA MET A 251 -1.42 -3.53 -8.31
C MET A 251 -2.13 -4.57 -7.44
N LEU A 252 -1.90 -5.84 -7.75
CA LEU A 252 -2.48 -6.96 -7.02
C LEU A 252 -1.45 -8.07 -6.86
N HIS A 253 -1.43 -8.70 -5.68
CA HIS A 253 -0.68 -9.92 -5.49
C HIS A 253 -1.56 -11.15 -5.72
N VAL A 254 -1.06 -12.08 -6.54
CA VAL A 254 -1.73 -13.34 -6.90
C VAL A 254 -0.93 -14.53 -6.37
N ARG A 255 -1.54 -15.72 -6.41
CA ARG A 255 -0.84 -16.95 -6.03
C ARG A 255 0.26 -17.26 -7.03
N GLY A 256 1.43 -17.61 -6.50
CA GLY A 256 2.57 -18.03 -7.32
C GLY A 256 2.38 -19.43 -7.88
N GLN A 257 3.25 -19.82 -8.81
CA GLN A 257 3.25 -21.18 -9.34
C GLN A 257 3.43 -22.20 -8.23
N THR A 258 2.63 -23.26 -8.29
CA THR A 258 2.64 -24.37 -7.33
C THR A 258 4.07 -24.91 -7.15
N PRO A 259 4.53 -25.16 -5.90
CA PRO A 259 5.92 -25.55 -5.65
C PRO A 259 6.29 -26.79 -6.46
N SER A 260 7.42 -26.76 -7.18
CA SER A 260 7.77 -27.88 -8.05
C SER A 260 8.05 -29.16 -7.26
N ALA A 261 7.76 -30.31 -7.87
CA ALA A 261 8.06 -31.64 -7.34
C ALA A 261 9.55 -31.83 -6.99
N SER A 262 10.45 -31.05 -7.61
CA SER A 262 11.89 -31.11 -7.33
C SER A 262 12.27 -30.56 -5.95
N GLN A 263 11.47 -29.64 -5.41
CA GLN A 263 11.71 -28.99 -4.12
C GLN A 263 11.04 -29.70 -2.95
N TRP A 264 9.88 -30.33 -3.17
CA TRP A 264 9.05 -30.91 -2.11
C TRP A 264 8.72 -32.40 -2.28
N GLY A 265 9.13 -33.03 -3.39
CA GLY A 265 8.63 -34.34 -3.78
C GLY A 265 7.19 -34.25 -4.30
N ALA A 266 6.70 -35.29 -4.98
CA ALA A 266 5.32 -35.40 -5.42
C ALA A 266 4.77 -36.80 -5.15
N ASP A 267 3.48 -36.89 -4.85
CA ASP A 267 2.74 -38.15 -4.82
C ASP A 267 2.53 -38.72 -6.24
N GLU A 268 2.00 -39.94 -6.35
CA GLU A 268 1.69 -40.59 -7.65
C GLU A 268 0.79 -39.74 -8.56
N ASP A 269 -0.02 -38.84 -7.96
CA ASP A 269 -0.93 -37.91 -8.64
C ASP A 269 -0.29 -36.54 -8.97
N GLY A 270 1.02 -36.36 -8.75
CA GLY A 270 1.72 -35.11 -9.07
C GLY A 270 1.48 -33.95 -8.10
N THR A 271 0.81 -34.20 -6.96
CA THR A 271 0.61 -33.21 -5.90
C THR A 271 1.87 -33.09 -5.04
N SER A 272 2.33 -31.86 -4.78
CA SER A 272 3.55 -31.61 -4.02
C SER A 272 3.43 -32.05 -2.56
N LEU A 273 4.39 -32.86 -2.10
CA LEU A 273 4.47 -33.40 -0.73
C LEU A 273 5.00 -32.35 0.25
N VAL A 274 4.18 -31.33 0.53
CA VAL A 274 4.54 -30.30 1.50
C VAL A 274 4.32 -30.82 2.92
N SER A 275 5.31 -30.65 3.81
CA SER A 275 5.20 -31.06 5.20
C SER A 275 4.07 -30.33 5.93
N ASN A 276 3.18 -31.07 6.61
CA ASN A 276 2.09 -30.52 7.43
C ASN A 276 2.58 -29.49 8.47
N LYS A 277 3.76 -29.71 9.05
CA LYS A 277 4.35 -28.75 10.00
C LYS A 277 4.62 -27.41 9.32
N PHE A 278 5.19 -27.45 8.13
CA PHE A 278 5.51 -26.25 7.38
C PHE A 278 4.25 -25.53 6.87
N ILE A 279 3.21 -26.26 6.44
CA ILE A 279 1.90 -25.68 6.09
C ILE A 279 1.31 -24.95 7.31
N THR A 280 1.38 -25.56 8.49
CA THR A 280 0.87 -24.96 9.73
C THR A 280 1.65 -23.71 10.10
N ASP A 281 2.98 -23.76 10.07
CA ASP A 281 3.86 -22.62 10.37
C ASP A 281 3.65 -21.47 9.37
N PHE A 282 3.51 -21.78 8.08
CA PHE A 282 3.20 -20.80 7.02
C PHE A 282 1.86 -20.13 7.26
N THR A 283 0.82 -20.92 7.54
CA THR A 283 -0.54 -20.45 7.80
C THR A 283 -0.58 -19.54 9.03
N ASN A 284 0.10 -19.93 10.11
CA ASN A 284 0.18 -19.11 11.33
C ASN A 284 0.91 -17.78 11.07
N GLY A 285 2.00 -17.81 10.31
CA GLY A 285 2.74 -16.59 9.94
C GLY A 285 1.94 -15.67 9.01
N PHE A 286 1.12 -16.22 8.11
CA PHE A 286 0.19 -15.45 7.29
C PHE A 286 -0.89 -14.79 8.16
N ASN A 287 -1.58 -15.58 8.99
CA ASN A 287 -2.64 -15.11 9.88
C ASN A 287 -2.14 -14.02 10.83
N GLN A 288 -0.94 -14.16 11.40
CA GLN A 288 -0.36 -13.14 12.28
C GLN A 288 -0.08 -11.82 11.55
N ARG A 289 0.40 -11.87 10.30
CA ARG A 289 0.63 -10.66 9.49
C ARG A 289 -0.68 -9.99 9.09
N LEU A 290 -1.67 -10.78 8.68
CA LEU A 290 -3.02 -10.31 8.38
C LEU A 290 -3.65 -9.64 9.60
N GLU A 291 -3.54 -10.28 10.77
CA GLU A 291 -4.08 -9.75 12.02
C GLU A 291 -3.44 -8.42 12.41
N ASN A 292 -2.12 -8.33 12.36
CA ASN A 292 -1.39 -7.12 12.73
C ASN A 292 -1.55 -5.96 11.73
N SER A 293 -1.76 -6.27 10.44
CA SER A 293 -1.74 -5.25 9.38
C SER A 293 -3.14 -4.73 9.02
N LEU A 294 -4.15 -5.60 9.01
CA LEU A 294 -5.49 -5.27 8.48
C LEU A 294 -6.61 -5.34 9.54
N ILE A 295 -6.47 -6.22 10.53
CA ILE A 295 -7.53 -6.50 11.51
C ILE A 295 -7.37 -5.66 12.78
N HIS A 296 -6.18 -5.64 13.38
CA HIS A 296 -5.95 -5.01 14.68
C HIS A 296 -5.76 -3.50 14.55
N ARG A 297 -6.52 -2.74 15.33
CA ARG A 297 -6.23 -1.33 15.65
C ARG A 297 -5.85 -1.25 17.11
N ASP A 298 -4.63 -0.80 17.37
CA ASP A 298 -4.15 -0.54 18.72
C ASP A 298 -4.94 0.65 19.28
N SER A 299 -5.81 0.41 20.26
CA SER A 299 -6.49 1.46 21.00
C SER A 299 -5.92 1.56 22.41
N ILE A 300 -5.65 2.78 22.86
CA ILE A 300 -5.24 3.01 24.26
C ILE A 300 -6.44 2.78 25.18
N SER A 301 -6.22 2.15 26.34
CA SER A 301 -7.28 1.91 27.34
C SER A 301 -7.77 3.23 27.96
N GLU A 302 -9.01 3.25 28.45
CA GLU A 302 -9.58 4.45 29.09
C GLU A 302 -8.77 4.93 30.30
N GLU A 303 -8.24 3.99 31.09
CA GLU A 303 -7.38 4.29 32.25
C GLU A 303 -6.07 5.00 31.86
N GLU A 304 -5.47 4.57 30.73
CA GLU A 304 -4.24 5.19 30.25
C GLU A 304 -4.53 6.52 29.56
N MET A 305 -5.67 6.67 28.88
CA MET A 305 -6.14 7.97 28.38
C MET A 305 -6.33 8.98 29.52
N GLU A 306 -6.88 8.57 30.67
CA GLU A 306 -6.99 9.44 31.84
C GLU A 306 -5.62 9.89 32.37
N ARG A 307 -4.64 8.97 32.43
CA ARG A 307 -3.26 9.31 32.81
C ARG A 307 -2.58 10.26 31.83
N LEU A 308 -2.86 10.12 30.54
CA LEU A 308 -2.38 11.01 29.47
C LEU A 308 -3.12 12.36 29.43
N GLY A 309 -4.12 12.56 30.29
CA GLY A 309 -4.83 13.83 30.45
C GLY A 309 -6.00 14.01 29.49
N LYS A 310 -6.85 12.99 29.36
CA LYS A 310 -8.13 13.07 28.64
C LYS A 310 -8.91 14.32 29.08
N LYS A 311 -9.34 15.12 28.11
CA LYS A 311 -10.13 16.33 28.35
C LYS A 311 -11.62 16.02 28.34
N ASP A 312 -12.35 16.64 29.25
CA ASP A 312 -13.80 16.54 29.30
C ASP A 312 -14.42 17.77 28.62
N GLY A 313 -15.18 17.53 27.54
CA GLY A 313 -15.73 18.60 26.71
C GLY A 313 -16.68 19.53 27.48
N GLU A 314 -17.39 19.05 28.49
CA GLU A 314 -18.25 19.93 29.31
C GLU A 314 -17.44 20.81 30.26
N LYS A 315 -16.40 20.25 30.89
CA LYS A 315 -15.52 21.01 31.79
C LYS A 315 -14.69 22.07 31.06
N GLU A 316 -14.25 21.78 29.83
CA GLU A 316 -13.54 22.75 28.99
C GLU A 316 -14.47 23.91 28.59
N VAL A 317 -15.73 23.62 28.25
CA VAL A 317 -16.73 24.66 27.99
C VAL A 317 -17.00 25.51 29.23
N GLU A 318 -17.11 24.92 30.41
CA GLU A 318 -17.29 25.68 31.65
C GLU A 318 -16.06 26.55 31.97
N THR A 319 -14.86 26.02 31.77
CA THR A 319 -13.60 26.76 31.92
C THR A 319 -13.54 27.93 30.92
N PHE A 320 -13.96 27.72 29.67
CA PHE A 320 -14.05 28.76 28.66
C PHE A 320 -15.07 29.84 29.03
N ILE A 321 -16.24 29.47 29.56
CA ILE A 321 -17.24 30.43 30.06
C ILE A 321 -16.66 31.27 31.20
N GLN A 322 -15.93 30.66 32.12
CA GLN A 322 -15.28 31.35 33.23
C GLN A 322 -14.20 32.32 32.75
N GLN A 323 -13.32 31.90 31.84
CA GLN A 323 -12.29 32.77 31.24
C GLN A 323 -12.91 33.98 30.51
N ASN A 324 -14.09 33.79 29.90
CA ASN A 324 -14.83 34.84 29.21
C ASN A 324 -15.80 35.61 30.11
N THR A 325 -15.70 35.45 31.44
CA THR A 325 -16.49 36.16 32.45
C THR A 325 -15.56 36.98 33.33
N VAL A 326 -15.31 38.24 32.94
CA VAL A 326 -14.37 39.12 33.64
C VAL A 326 -15.12 40.11 34.53
N GLU A 327 -14.77 40.16 35.82
CA GLU A 327 -15.28 41.16 36.75
C GLU A 327 -14.48 42.46 36.63
N LEU A 328 -15.14 43.56 36.23
CA LEU A 328 -14.51 44.89 36.18
C LEU A 328 -14.66 45.63 37.51
N ALA A 329 -15.85 45.53 38.10
CA ALA A 329 -16.19 46.08 39.39
C ALA A 329 -17.42 45.35 39.94
N LYS A 330 -17.73 45.56 41.22
CA LYS A 330 -18.93 45.01 41.84
C LYS A 330 -20.18 45.35 41.00
N ASP A 331 -20.95 44.32 40.65
CA ASP A 331 -22.13 44.37 39.77
C ASP A 331 -21.88 44.82 38.32
N LYS A 332 -20.62 44.80 37.86
CA LYS A 332 -20.21 45.12 36.49
C LYS A 332 -19.27 44.06 35.94
N TRP A 333 -19.83 43.20 35.10
CA TRP A 333 -19.15 42.12 34.43
C TRP A 333 -19.01 42.41 32.95
N LEU A 334 -17.98 41.86 32.30
CA LEU A 334 -17.70 42.03 30.88
C LEU A 334 -17.44 40.67 30.25
N CYS A 335 -18.01 40.46 29.07
CA CYS A 335 -17.62 39.36 28.19
C CYS A 335 -16.56 39.85 27.19
N PRO A 336 -15.32 39.33 27.20
CA PRO A 336 -14.27 39.72 26.25
C PRO A 336 -14.61 39.42 24.79
N LEU A 337 -15.39 38.37 24.52
CA LEU A 337 -15.77 37.97 23.16
C LEU A 337 -16.72 38.94 22.46
N SER A 338 -17.61 39.59 23.22
CA SER A 338 -18.64 40.48 22.68
C SER A 338 -18.47 41.94 23.10
N GLY A 339 -17.63 42.21 24.09
CA GLY A 339 -17.45 43.54 24.69
C GLY A 339 -18.68 44.03 25.47
N LYS A 340 -19.71 43.21 25.68
CA LYS A 340 -20.95 43.59 26.36
C LYS A 340 -20.79 43.53 27.87
N LYS A 341 -21.34 44.55 28.55
CA LYS A 341 -21.35 44.66 30.01
C LYS A 341 -22.64 44.07 30.58
N PHE A 342 -22.52 43.32 31.67
CA PHE A 342 -23.60 42.63 32.34
C PHE A 342 -23.61 42.92 33.83
N LYS A 343 -24.76 42.71 34.48
CA LYS A 343 -24.95 42.93 35.92
C LYS A 343 -24.59 41.71 36.78
N GLY A 344 -24.22 40.59 36.16
CA GLY A 344 -23.88 39.36 36.87
C GLY A 344 -23.34 38.27 35.92
N PRO A 345 -22.62 37.28 36.46
CA PRO A 345 -21.99 36.22 35.69
C PRO A 345 -23.00 35.29 34.99
N GLU A 346 -24.15 35.05 35.63
CA GLU A 346 -25.25 34.23 35.06
C GLU A 346 -25.80 34.78 33.74
N PHE A 347 -25.79 36.11 33.58
CA PHE A 347 -26.23 36.76 32.33
C PHE A 347 -25.20 36.58 31.22
N ILE A 348 -23.90 36.48 31.56
CA ILE A 348 -22.84 36.19 30.61
C ILE A 348 -22.93 34.74 30.14
N ARG A 349 -23.17 33.78 31.05
CA ARG A 349 -23.38 32.36 30.70
C ARG A 349 -24.51 32.21 29.69
N LYS A 350 -25.69 32.79 29.96
CA LYS A 350 -26.84 32.77 29.03
C LYS A 350 -26.54 33.51 27.72
N HIS A 351 -25.76 34.59 27.76
CA HIS A 351 -25.34 35.30 26.57
C HIS A 351 -24.41 34.46 25.68
N LEU A 352 -23.42 33.79 26.26
CA LEU A 352 -22.49 32.92 25.53
C LEU A 352 -23.24 31.74 24.91
N MET A 353 -24.11 31.06 25.67
CA MET A 353 -24.90 29.93 25.16
C MET A 353 -25.91 30.29 24.08
N SER A 354 -26.35 31.56 23.98
CA SER A 354 -27.34 31.98 22.97
C SER A 354 -26.75 32.73 21.79
N LYS A 355 -25.62 33.42 21.96
CA LYS A 355 -24.99 34.26 20.92
C LYS A 355 -23.64 33.78 20.45
N HIS A 356 -23.00 32.88 21.18
CA HIS A 356 -21.69 32.32 20.89
C HIS A 356 -21.71 30.80 20.99
N ASP A 357 -22.84 30.18 20.67
CA ASP A 357 -23.00 28.71 20.69
C ASP A 357 -22.01 28.02 19.75
N GLU A 358 -21.75 28.62 18.58
CA GLU A 358 -20.72 28.17 17.63
C GLU A 358 -19.34 28.04 18.31
N LYS A 359 -18.92 29.04 19.08
CA LYS A 359 -17.63 29.00 19.80
C LYS A 359 -17.61 27.98 20.94
N LEU A 360 -18.73 27.77 21.62
CA LEU A 360 -18.83 26.73 22.67
C LEU A 360 -18.79 25.33 22.03
N SER A 361 -19.40 25.18 20.87
CA SER A 361 -19.32 23.95 20.07
C SER A 361 -17.90 23.70 19.58
N GLU A 362 -17.18 24.73 19.10
CA GLU A 362 -15.77 24.62 18.71
C GLU A 362 -14.90 24.11 19.86
N VAL A 363 -15.05 24.65 21.07
CA VAL A 363 -14.31 24.18 22.26
C VAL A 363 -14.60 22.70 22.56
N LYS A 364 -15.85 22.25 22.40
CA LYS A 364 -16.19 20.82 22.54
C LYS A 364 -15.50 19.99 21.45
N HIS A 365 -15.52 20.46 20.21
CA HIS A 365 -14.89 19.77 19.09
C HIS A 365 -13.37 19.70 19.28
N GLU A 366 -12.71 20.75 19.77
CA GLU A 366 -11.29 20.74 20.12
C GLU A 366 -10.95 19.73 21.21
N ALA A 367 -11.80 19.61 22.25
CA ALA A 367 -11.63 18.59 23.28
C ALA A 367 -11.77 17.17 22.69
N THR A 368 -12.76 16.95 21.82
CA THR A 368 -12.92 15.65 21.14
C THR A 368 -11.76 15.35 20.18
N PHE A 369 -11.27 16.35 19.45
CA PHE A 369 -10.14 16.22 18.54
C PHE A 369 -8.87 15.82 19.30
N TYR A 370 -8.59 16.47 20.42
CA TYR A 370 -7.47 16.13 21.29
C TYR A 370 -7.60 14.71 21.87
N ASN A 371 -8.81 14.32 22.29
CA ASN A 371 -9.05 12.97 22.81
C ASN A 371 -8.88 11.89 21.72
N ASN A 372 -9.29 12.17 20.48
CA ASN A 372 -9.08 11.27 19.35
C ASN A 372 -7.58 11.07 19.07
N TYR A 373 -6.78 12.14 19.15
CA TYR A 373 -5.33 12.07 19.05
C TYR A 373 -4.71 11.24 20.20
N LEU A 374 -5.23 11.37 21.42
CA LEU A 374 -4.77 10.58 22.57
C LEU A 374 -5.19 9.11 22.52
N ALA A 375 -6.32 8.79 21.87
CA ALA A 375 -6.82 7.42 21.77
C ALA A 375 -5.96 6.55 20.85
N ASP A 376 -5.24 7.17 19.91
CA ASP A 376 -4.36 6.49 18.96
C ASP A 376 -3.04 6.08 19.63
N ALA A 377 -2.82 4.77 19.74
CA ALA A 377 -1.58 4.20 20.26
C ALA A 377 -0.37 4.48 19.36
N LYS A 378 -0.60 4.63 18.05
CA LYS A 378 0.40 4.93 17.02
C LYS A 378 0.32 6.39 16.56
N ARG A 379 -0.13 7.28 17.45
CA ARG A 379 -0.25 8.71 17.17
C ARG A 379 1.07 9.29 16.63
N PRO A 380 1.02 10.23 15.67
CA PRO A 380 2.23 10.89 15.17
C PRO A 380 2.96 11.62 16.30
N VAL A 381 4.19 11.22 16.57
CA VAL A 381 5.09 11.89 17.50
C VAL A 381 6.37 12.27 16.76
N ASP A 382 7.00 13.35 17.19
CA ASP A 382 8.33 13.68 16.71
C ASP A 382 9.28 12.51 17.06
N ALA A 383 10.06 12.07 16.08
CA ALA A 383 11.04 11.03 16.32
C ALA A 383 12.04 11.53 17.37
N GLU A 384 12.06 10.87 18.54
CA GLU A 384 13.04 11.21 19.56
C GLU A 384 14.45 11.08 18.97
N PRO A 385 15.32 12.09 19.16
CA PRO A 385 16.69 12.00 18.68
C PRO A 385 17.34 10.80 19.37
N LYS A 386 17.69 9.77 18.60
CA LYS A 386 18.50 8.67 19.11
C LYS A 386 19.77 9.27 19.67
N ILE A 387 19.86 9.36 21.00
CA ILE A 387 21.09 9.74 21.68
C ILE A 387 22.06 8.62 21.38
N THR A 388 22.90 8.79 20.36
CA THR A 388 24.08 7.96 20.20
C THR A 388 24.89 8.12 21.47
N PRO A 389 25.15 7.05 22.25
CA PRO A 389 25.96 7.19 23.44
C PRO A 389 27.32 7.69 22.99
N VAL A 390 27.61 8.96 23.33
CA VAL A 390 28.92 9.56 23.14
C VAL A 390 29.85 8.74 24.02
N THR A 391 30.60 7.83 23.41
CA THR A 391 31.70 7.17 24.10
C THR A 391 32.63 8.28 24.55
N SER A 392 32.63 8.55 25.86
CA SER A 392 33.53 9.50 26.49
C SER A 392 34.96 9.13 26.10
N SER A 393 35.54 9.90 25.20
CA SER A 393 36.98 9.92 24.94
C SER A 393 37.65 10.21 26.28
N ARG A 394 38.37 9.23 26.82
CA ARG A 394 39.33 9.46 27.90
C ARG A 394 40.58 10.05 27.28
N ASP A 395 40.93 11.21 27.79
CA ASP A 395 42.14 11.99 27.52
C ASP A 395 43.45 11.19 27.64
N GLY A 396 44.41 11.60 26.80
CA GLY A 396 45.84 11.57 27.09
C GLY A 396 46.68 10.64 26.19
N ASP A 397 47.34 11.18 25.17
CA ASP A 397 48.77 11.54 25.28
C ASP A 397 49.35 11.98 23.91
N ASP A 398 49.71 13.27 23.83
CA ASP A 398 50.92 13.83 23.22
C ASP A 398 51.48 13.26 21.89
N ARG A 399 51.33 14.02 20.79
CA ARG A 399 52.45 14.80 20.18
C ARG A 399 52.20 15.24 18.73
N ARG A 400 52.52 16.53 18.55
CA ARG A 400 53.11 17.21 17.37
C ARG A 400 52.18 17.77 16.31
N GLU A 401 51.84 19.04 16.59
CA GLU A 401 51.89 20.18 15.68
C GLU A 401 52.95 20.14 14.56
N ASP A 402 52.56 20.84 13.50
CA ASP A 402 53.39 21.56 12.53
C ASP A 402 53.98 20.83 11.32
N ARG A 403 53.22 20.93 10.22
CA ARG A 403 53.55 21.84 9.10
C ARG A 403 55.05 21.91 8.75
N TYR A 404 55.46 21.16 7.73
CA TYR A 404 56.36 21.72 6.73
C TYR A 404 56.15 21.10 5.35
N GLU A 405 56.04 21.98 4.36
CA GLU A 405 55.88 21.70 2.96
C GLU A 405 57.16 21.08 2.35
N SER A 406 56.96 20.51 1.16
CA SER A 406 57.85 20.68 0.01
C SER A 406 59.09 19.79 -0.16
N ARG A 407 59.04 19.08 -1.30
CA ARG A 407 60.13 18.74 -2.22
C ARG A 407 61.17 17.67 -1.82
N GLY A 408 61.26 16.67 -2.72
CA GLY A 408 62.52 16.38 -3.38
C GLY A 408 63.07 14.95 -3.27
N ASN A 409 62.73 14.13 -4.27
CA ASN A 409 63.59 13.29 -5.12
C ASN A 409 64.72 12.39 -4.53
N TYR A 410 64.73 11.15 -5.07
CA TYR A 410 65.89 10.30 -5.47
C TYR A 410 66.27 9.03 -4.66
N SER A 411 66.40 7.94 -5.44
CA SER A 411 67.15 6.67 -5.29
C SER A 411 66.76 5.60 -4.25
N GLU A 412 66.22 4.49 -4.77
CA GLU A 412 66.86 3.16 -4.89
C GLU A 412 67.59 2.57 -3.66
N ARG A 413 67.08 1.44 -3.12
CA ARG A 413 67.75 0.11 -3.10
C ARG A 413 67.01 -0.96 -2.26
N VAL A 414 66.75 -2.09 -2.93
CA VAL A 414 66.93 -3.51 -2.53
C VAL A 414 66.17 -4.07 -1.31
N ARG A 415 65.20 -4.94 -1.59
CA ARG A 415 64.64 -5.97 -0.67
C ARG A 415 65.34 -7.32 -0.90
N PRO A 416 65.61 -8.12 0.16
CA PRO A 416 65.90 -9.56 0.03
C PRO A 416 64.62 -10.44 0.14
N PRO A 417 64.67 -11.70 -0.35
CA PRO A 417 63.48 -12.53 -0.67
C PRO A 417 63.04 -13.44 0.50
N PRO A 418 61.86 -14.10 0.41
CA PRO A 418 61.33 -14.95 1.48
C PRO A 418 61.79 -16.42 1.34
N PRO A 419 61.86 -17.19 2.45
CA PRO A 419 62.10 -18.63 2.38
C PRO A 419 60.83 -19.43 2.06
N ARG A 420 61.03 -20.53 1.32
CA ARG A 420 60.04 -21.53 0.89
C ARG A 420 59.98 -22.74 1.84
N TYR A 421 58.74 -23.22 2.03
CA TYR A 421 58.20 -24.61 1.97
C TYR A 421 58.88 -25.80 2.70
N ASP A 422 58.08 -26.52 3.49
CA ASP A 422 57.91 -28.01 3.57
C ASP A 422 56.98 -28.29 4.78
N GLY A 423 56.06 -29.26 4.85
CA GLY A 423 55.69 -30.42 4.05
C GLY A 423 54.96 -31.41 4.98
N TYR A 424 54.11 -32.27 4.39
CA TYR A 424 53.49 -33.50 4.93
C TYR A 424 52.13 -33.45 5.67
N GLY A 425 51.22 -34.31 5.20
CA GLY A 425 49.80 -34.33 5.54
C GLY A 425 49.34 -35.48 6.44
N ARG A 426 48.04 -35.47 6.74
CA ARG A 426 47.21 -36.61 7.16
C ARG A 426 45.72 -36.20 7.15
N ALA A 427 44.89 -36.98 6.47
CA ALA A 427 43.43 -37.05 6.65
C ALA A 427 43.10 -38.03 7.82
N PRO A 428 41.86 -38.18 8.37
CA PRO A 428 40.54 -37.93 7.74
C PRO A 428 39.36 -37.46 8.65
N GLN A 429 38.16 -37.39 8.02
CA GLN A 429 36.77 -37.52 8.55
C GLN A 429 36.00 -36.26 9.01
N ARG A 430 34.87 -36.01 8.29
CA ARG A 430 33.48 -35.63 8.72
C ARG A 430 33.33 -34.60 9.87
N ASP A 431 32.57 -33.50 9.77
CA ASP A 431 31.16 -33.37 9.40
C ASP A 431 30.76 -31.87 9.19
N TYR A 432 29.74 -31.65 8.36
CA TYR A 432 28.68 -30.61 8.37
C TYR A 432 28.96 -29.09 8.52
N VAL A 433 28.16 -28.36 7.71
CA VAL A 433 27.81 -26.93 7.72
C VAL A 433 28.79 -25.96 7.05
N SER A 434 28.49 -25.56 5.80
CA SER A 434 29.00 -24.30 5.26
C SER A 434 27.92 -23.57 4.47
N HIS A 435 27.69 -22.35 4.92
CA HIS A 435 27.03 -21.25 4.24
C HIS A 435 27.51 -21.09 2.80
N LEU A 436 26.56 -20.98 1.87
CA LEU A 436 26.82 -20.46 0.53
C LEU A 436 26.64 -18.93 0.57
N ILE A 437 27.80 -18.28 0.69
CA ILE A 437 28.01 -16.86 0.48
C ILE A 437 27.92 -16.58 -1.02
N ILE A 438 27.09 -15.59 -1.36
CA ILE A 438 26.92 -15.02 -2.69
C ILE A 438 28.26 -14.45 -3.16
N ALA A 439 28.75 -14.96 -4.28
CA ALA A 439 29.93 -14.49 -4.98
C ALA A 439 29.64 -13.15 -5.66
N SER A 440 30.18 -12.05 -5.13
CA SER A 440 30.33 -10.80 -5.85
C SER A 440 31.68 -10.78 -6.57
N SER A 441 31.68 -11.16 -7.85
CA SER A 441 32.83 -10.96 -8.74
C SER A 441 33.07 -9.46 -8.96
N ARG A 442 34.29 -9.04 -8.62
CA ARG A 442 34.86 -7.74 -8.99
C ARG A 442 35.01 -7.66 -10.50
N PHE A 443 34.40 -6.65 -11.12
CA PHE A 443 34.79 -6.16 -12.43
C PHE A 443 35.30 -4.72 -12.30
N GLU A 444 36.32 -4.46 -13.11
CA GLU A 444 37.25 -3.34 -13.08
C GLU A 444 36.59 -2.01 -13.40
N ALA A 445 37.12 -0.96 -12.75
CA ALA A 445 36.76 0.42 -12.99
C ALA A 445 37.48 0.95 -14.23
N GLU A 446 36.75 1.15 -15.32
CA GLU A 446 37.17 1.96 -16.46
C GLU A 446 36.35 3.27 -16.54
N GLY A 447 37.07 4.38 -16.60
CA GLY A 447 36.72 5.56 -17.41
C GLY A 447 35.51 6.40 -16.99
N ARG A 448 35.78 7.56 -16.38
CA ARG A 448 34.83 8.70 -16.36
C ARG A 448 34.43 9.04 -17.81
N ARG A 449 33.15 8.85 -18.15
CA ARG A 449 32.56 9.41 -19.38
C ARG A 449 32.20 10.87 -19.15
N ASP A 450 32.64 11.75 -20.05
CA ASP A 450 32.29 13.16 -20.08
C ASP A 450 30.77 13.39 -20.15
N PRO A 451 30.26 14.52 -19.61
CA PRO A 451 28.85 14.88 -19.71
C PRO A 451 28.41 15.03 -21.17
N ARG A 452 27.30 14.38 -21.54
CA ARG A 452 26.66 14.58 -22.85
C ARG A 452 26.27 16.07 -22.99
N PRO A 453 26.58 16.73 -24.12
CA PRO A 453 26.18 18.12 -24.34
C PRO A 453 24.66 18.25 -24.40
N GLN A 454 24.14 19.37 -23.87
CA GLN A 454 22.72 19.70 -23.90
C GLN A 454 22.19 19.74 -25.33
N VAL A 455 21.10 19.03 -25.58
CA VAL A 455 20.35 19.09 -26.85
C VAL A 455 19.63 20.43 -26.89
N THR A 456 20.08 21.34 -27.76
CA THR A 456 19.36 22.58 -28.07
C THR A 456 18.43 22.30 -29.24
N TYR A 457 17.13 22.51 -29.05
CA TYR A 457 16.16 22.45 -30.14
C TYR A 457 16.29 23.73 -30.97
N ARG A 458 16.71 23.58 -32.23
CA ARG A 458 16.68 24.64 -33.24
C ARG A 458 15.45 24.38 -34.09
N ASP A 459 14.49 25.30 -34.03
CA ASP A 459 13.23 25.20 -34.74
C ASP A 459 13.50 25.15 -36.25
N LEU A 460 13.06 24.07 -36.91
CA LEU A 460 13.32 23.81 -38.33
C LEU A 460 12.40 24.61 -39.26
N ASP A 461 11.39 25.28 -38.69
CA ASP A 461 10.42 26.12 -39.40
C ASP A 461 10.63 27.63 -39.20
N ALA A 462 11.75 28.03 -38.58
CA ALA A 462 12.09 29.45 -38.45
C ALA A 462 12.50 30.04 -39.82
N PRO A 463 11.81 31.06 -40.35
CA PRO A 463 12.16 31.67 -41.62
C PRO A 463 13.54 32.34 -41.53
N GLU A 464 14.40 32.07 -42.52
CA GLU A 464 15.72 32.70 -42.64
C GLU A 464 15.57 34.22 -42.77
N ASP A 465 16.06 34.93 -41.76
CA ASP A 465 16.40 36.35 -41.65
C ASP A 465 15.71 37.38 -42.57
N ILE A 466 15.07 38.37 -41.95
CA ILE A 466 15.00 39.73 -42.48
C ILE A 466 15.64 40.68 -41.46
N VAL A 467 16.93 40.97 -41.73
CA VAL A 467 17.77 42.14 -41.38
C VAL A 467 17.93 42.56 -39.92
#